data_AF-A0AAU7DQT6-F1
#
_entry.id   AF-A0AAU7DQT6-F1
#
_cell.length_a   1.000
_cell.length_b   1.000
_cell.length_c   1.000
_cell.angle_alpha   90.00
_cell.angle_beta   90.00
_cell.angle_gamma   90.00
#
_symmetry.space_group_name_H-M   'P 1'
#
loop_
_entity.id
_entity.type
_entity.pdbx_description
1 polymer ?
#
loop_
_entity_poly.entity_id
_entity_poly.type
_entity_poly.pdbx_seq_one_letter_code
_entity_poly.pdbx_strand_id
1 'polypeptide(L)'
;MKVLLAVRLGITMAATLAAGTVFAQGPGMMQGPGQGGPGFGEHRPPMERAMRGDRGRWWNNPKIVEKLKLTDDQRKAMDEIFQQHREKLVDLRGNVEKAEIAMEPLVKADQPNEQAVLAQIDKVAQARAELEKANARFLFELRAKLTPDQWKQVQEFRQNREGMRDMHRGGEGRRGMGSDHGAPAPPPPPGPQGMLDDGPDENIPAATVNQ
;
A
#
# COMPACT_ATOMS: atom_id res chain seq x y z
N MET A 1 2.16 0.89 76.08
CA MET A 1 3.10 0.44 75.03
C MET A 1 3.16 1.49 73.93
N LYS A 2 4.37 2.04 73.67
CA LYS A 2 4.83 2.94 72.56
C LYS A 2 4.15 4.34 72.52
N VAL A 3 4.68 5.49 72.98
CA VAL A 3 5.98 6.20 72.89
C VAL A 3 6.32 6.80 71.51
N LEU A 4 6.30 8.15 71.46
CA LEU A 4 7.03 9.13 70.61
C LEU A 4 6.78 9.08 69.07
N LEU A 5 6.97 10.11 68.24
CA LEU A 5 7.82 11.31 68.24
C LEU A 5 7.30 12.27 67.13
N ALA A 6 7.36 13.58 67.34
CA ALA A 6 7.17 14.59 66.30
C ALA A 6 8.53 14.94 65.67
N VAL A 7 8.66 15.04 64.34
CA VAL A 7 9.67 15.89 63.67
C VAL A 7 9.14 16.33 62.30
N ARG A 8 9.13 17.64 62.05
CA ARG A 8 8.93 18.28 60.74
C ARG A 8 10.25 18.30 59.98
N LEU A 9 10.23 18.04 58.68
CA LEU A 9 11.27 18.53 57.77
C LEU A 9 10.67 18.75 56.38
N GLY A 10 10.47 20.03 56.05
CA GLY A 10 10.32 20.47 54.67
C GLY A 10 11.71 20.60 54.05
N ILE A 11 11.84 20.18 52.79
CA ILE A 11 12.94 20.58 51.91
C ILE A 11 12.33 20.85 50.54
N THR A 12 12.03 22.13 50.31
CA THR A 12 12.02 22.75 48.99
C THR A 12 13.46 22.84 48.50
N MET A 13 13.77 22.30 47.32
CA MET A 13 15.03 22.57 46.65
C MET A 13 14.76 23.30 45.34
N ALA A 14 15.25 24.53 45.30
CA ALA A 14 15.19 25.47 44.19
C ALA A 14 16.25 25.16 43.12
N ALA A 15 15.97 25.69 41.93
CA ALA A 15 16.66 25.51 40.66
C ALA A 15 18.12 26.02 40.61
N THR A 16 18.88 25.46 39.66
CA THR A 16 19.97 26.17 38.95
C THR A 16 20.13 25.67 37.51
N LEU A 17 20.49 26.62 36.64
CA LEU A 17 20.47 26.66 35.17
C LEU A 17 21.85 26.42 34.53
N ALA A 18 21.82 26.28 33.19
CA ALA A 18 22.89 26.42 32.16
C ALA A 18 23.68 25.14 31.81
N ALA A 19 24.00 24.80 30.55
CA ALA A 19 24.06 25.47 29.25
C ALA A 19 23.67 24.45 28.14
N GLY A 20 23.02 24.78 27.01
CA GLY A 20 23.57 25.57 25.91
C GLY A 20 23.97 24.67 24.73
N THR A 21 23.02 24.21 23.92
CA THR A 21 23.29 23.75 22.54
C THR A 21 22.36 24.48 21.57
N VAL A 22 22.95 25.43 20.86
CA VAL A 22 22.36 26.09 19.71
C VAL A 22 22.48 25.10 18.54
N PHE A 23 21.36 24.53 18.08
CA PHE A 23 21.28 24.03 16.72
C PHE A 23 20.48 25.03 15.89
N ALA A 24 21.22 25.76 15.07
CA ALA A 24 20.72 26.69 14.09
C ALA A 24 20.05 25.95 12.92
N GLN A 25 18.84 26.43 12.59
CA GLN A 25 18.15 26.46 11.30
C GLN A 25 18.42 25.37 10.25
N GLY A 26 17.36 24.63 9.92
CA GLY A 26 17.12 24.07 8.60
C GLY A 26 15.60 24.09 8.32
N PRO A 27 15.12 24.71 7.22
CA PRO A 27 13.72 25.03 7.01
C PRO A 27 12.89 23.79 6.67
N GLY A 28 11.64 23.79 7.17
CA GLY A 28 10.47 23.14 6.58
C GLY A 28 10.70 21.81 5.87
N MET A 29 10.67 20.71 6.63
CA MET A 29 10.20 19.45 6.08
C MET A 29 8.74 19.65 5.67
N MET A 30 8.55 19.95 4.39
CA MET A 30 7.28 19.94 3.69
C MET A 30 6.51 18.68 4.07
N GLN A 31 5.32 18.89 4.62
CA GLN A 31 4.20 17.99 4.46
C GLN A 31 4.03 17.72 2.95
N GLY A 32 4.60 16.60 2.49
CA GLY A 32 4.18 15.97 1.25
C GLY A 32 2.81 15.33 1.44
N PRO A 33 1.92 15.36 0.43
CA PRO A 33 0.61 14.75 0.55
C PRO A 33 0.77 13.24 0.77
N GLY A 34 0.02 12.73 1.76
CA GLY A 34 0.10 11.40 2.33
C GLY A 34 0.47 10.28 1.34
N GLN A 35 1.68 9.75 1.52
CA GLN A 35 1.93 8.33 1.30
C GLN A 35 1.89 7.70 2.68
N GLY A 36 0.71 7.19 3.05
CA GLY A 36 0.62 6.23 4.14
C GLY A 36 1.65 5.14 3.82
N GLY A 37 2.65 4.99 4.69
CA GLY A 37 3.56 3.85 4.63
C GLY A 37 2.73 2.56 4.61
N PRO A 38 3.31 1.42 4.22
CA PRO A 38 2.59 0.14 4.17
C PRO A 38 2.08 -0.18 5.57
N GLY A 39 0.87 0.27 5.86
CA GLY A 39 0.20 0.04 7.12
C GLY A 39 -0.19 -1.42 7.19
N PHE A 40 -0.74 -1.82 8.33
CA PHE A 40 -1.32 -3.14 8.55
C PHE A 40 -2.38 -3.57 7.50
N GLY A 41 -2.77 -2.71 6.56
CA GLY A 41 -3.77 -2.94 5.51
C GLY A 41 -3.31 -3.75 4.28
N GLU A 42 -2.01 -3.94 4.04
CA GLU A 42 -1.54 -4.66 2.84
C GLU A 42 -1.65 -6.19 2.96
N HIS A 43 -1.71 -6.71 4.19
CA HIS A 43 -1.84 -8.14 4.46
C HIS A 43 -3.31 -8.53 4.61
N ARG A 44 -4.09 -8.34 3.54
CA ARG A 44 -5.45 -8.89 3.49
C ARG A 44 -5.40 -10.41 3.54
N PRO A 45 -6.25 -11.05 4.36
CA PRO A 45 -6.27 -12.49 4.47
C PRO A 45 -6.62 -13.16 3.13
N PRO A 46 -6.18 -14.42 2.93
CA PRO A 46 -6.34 -15.11 1.66
C PRO A 46 -7.78 -15.17 1.16
N MET A 47 -8.79 -15.32 2.02
CA MET A 47 -10.18 -15.39 1.56
C MET A 47 -10.70 -14.03 1.09
N GLU A 48 -10.37 -12.93 1.77
CA GLU A 48 -10.74 -11.60 1.29
C GLU A 48 -10.12 -11.30 -0.09
N ARG A 49 -8.88 -11.75 -0.32
CA ARG A 49 -8.22 -11.65 -1.63
C ARG A 49 -8.94 -12.47 -2.69
N ALA A 50 -9.39 -13.67 -2.35
CA ALA A 50 -10.14 -14.55 -3.26
C ALA A 50 -11.50 -13.95 -3.67
N MET A 51 -12.11 -13.10 -2.83
CA MET A 51 -13.43 -12.49 -3.08
C MET A 51 -13.39 -11.20 -3.91
N ARG A 52 -12.23 -10.56 -4.09
CA ARG A 52 -12.13 -9.28 -4.80
C ARG A 52 -12.05 -9.37 -6.34
N GLY A 53 -11.96 -10.56 -6.93
CA GLY A 53 -12.09 -10.73 -8.39
C GLY A 53 -13.53 -10.50 -8.87
N ASP A 54 -13.76 -10.17 -10.16
CA ASP A 54 -15.08 -10.08 -10.84
C ASP A 54 -16.29 -9.70 -9.95
N ARG A 55 -16.16 -8.61 -9.16
CA ARG A 55 -17.19 -8.14 -8.20
C ARG A 55 -17.70 -9.20 -7.20
N GLY A 56 -16.89 -10.21 -6.90
CA GLY A 56 -17.24 -11.32 -6.01
C GLY A 56 -18.13 -12.40 -6.65
N ARG A 57 -18.49 -12.28 -7.94
CA ARG A 57 -19.41 -13.21 -8.64
C ARG A 57 -18.73 -13.93 -9.80
N TRP A 58 -17.63 -14.61 -9.50
CA TRP A 58 -16.80 -15.35 -10.48
C TRP A 58 -17.59 -16.41 -11.27
N TRP A 59 -18.67 -16.97 -10.70
CA TRP A 59 -19.54 -17.95 -11.36
C TRP A 59 -20.39 -17.38 -12.51
N ASN A 60 -20.38 -16.06 -12.73
CA ASN A 60 -21.01 -15.41 -13.88
C ASN A 60 -20.01 -14.94 -14.94
N ASN A 61 -18.72 -15.22 -14.75
CA ASN A 61 -17.73 -14.96 -15.78
C ASN A 61 -17.97 -15.92 -16.96
N PRO A 62 -18.20 -15.44 -18.19
CA PRO A 62 -18.53 -16.31 -19.34
C PRO A 62 -17.52 -17.44 -19.57
N LYS A 63 -16.22 -17.16 -19.40
CA LYS A 63 -15.15 -18.16 -19.56
C LYS A 63 -15.22 -19.26 -18.51
N ILE A 64 -15.62 -18.91 -17.29
CA ILE A 64 -15.80 -19.87 -16.19
C ILE A 64 -17.06 -20.70 -16.42
N VAL A 65 -18.16 -20.06 -16.80
CA VAL A 65 -19.44 -20.72 -17.07
C VAL A 65 -19.27 -21.77 -18.16
N GLU A 66 -18.63 -21.41 -19.27
CA GLU A 66 -18.36 -22.32 -20.38
C GLU A 66 -17.44 -23.47 -19.95
N LYS A 67 -16.30 -23.17 -19.31
CA LYS A 67 -15.31 -24.17 -18.90
C LYS A 67 -15.87 -25.18 -17.91
N LEU A 68 -16.58 -24.72 -16.89
CA LEU A 68 -17.14 -25.56 -15.84
C LEU A 68 -18.52 -26.13 -16.21
N LYS A 69 -19.07 -25.72 -17.36
CA LYS A 69 -20.44 -26.03 -17.79
C LYS A 69 -21.47 -25.75 -16.68
N LEU A 70 -21.37 -24.56 -16.07
CA LEU A 70 -22.29 -24.17 -14.98
C LEU A 70 -23.71 -24.04 -15.52
N THR A 71 -24.65 -24.76 -14.91
CA THR A 71 -26.06 -24.66 -15.27
C THR A 71 -26.66 -23.35 -14.76
N ASP A 72 -27.76 -22.92 -15.37
CA ASP A 72 -28.48 -21.72 -14.93
C ASP A 72 -28.97 -21.86 -13.48
N ASP A 73 -29.43 -23.05 -13.09
CA ASP A 73 -29.84 -23.37 -11.72
C ASP A 73 -28.68 -23.24 -10.72
N GLN A 74 -27.48 -23.74 -11.07
CA GLN A 74 -26.29 -23.57 -10.24
C GLN A 74 -25.94 -22.10 -10.05
N ARG A 75 -25.95 -21.31 -11.12
CA ARG A 75 -25.63 -19.87 -11.04
C ARG A 75 -26.68 -19.11 -10.23
N LYS A 76 -27.96 -19.40 -10.43
CA LYS A 76 -29.06 -18.81 -9.66
C LYS A 76 -28.93 -19.11 -8.16
N ALA A 77 -28.63 -20.37 -7.80
CA ALA A 77 -28.40 -20.73 -6.40
C ALA A 77 -27.19 -20.01 -5.80
N MET A 78 -26.08 -19.87 -6.55
CA MET A 78 -24.91 -19.11 -6.11
C MET A 78 -25.21 -17.61 -5.94
N ASP A 79 -26.10 -17.06 -6.76
CA ASP A 79 -26.56 -15.68 -6.63
C ASP A 79 -27.39 -15.45 -5.38
N GLU A 80 -28.33 -16.34 -5.10
CA GLU A 80 -29.15 -16.28 -3.88
C GLU A 80 -28.27 -16.34 -2.63
N ILE A 81 -27.29 -17.25 -2.61
CA ILE A 81 -26.28 -17.32 -1.53
C ILE A 81 -25.54 -15.99 -1.42
N PHE A 82 -25.05 -15.42 -2.53
CA PHE A 82 -24.36 -14.12 -2.49
C PHE A 82 -25.26 -13.02 -1.90
N GLN A 83 -26.53 -12.96 -2.30
CA GLN A 83 -27.45 -11.94 -1.76
C GLN A 83 -27.69 -12.10 -0.25
N GLN A 84 -27.75 -13.34 0.25
CA GLN A 84 -27.91 -13.62 1.69
C GLN A 84 -26.70 -13.18 2.52
N HIS A 85 -25.49 -13.25 1.96
CA HIS A 85 -24.26 -12.96 2.70
C HIS A 85 -23.72 -11.53 2.50
N ARG A 86 -24.07 -10.84 1.40
CA ARG A 86 -23.44 -9.57 1.01
C ARG A 86 -23.45 -8.50 2.09
N GLU A 87 -24.57 -8.32 2.79
CA GLU A 87 -24.76 -7.24 3.76
C GLU A 87 -23.84 -7.48 4.97
N LYS A 88 -23.91 -8.69 5.53
CA LYS A 88 -23.03 -9.12 6.61
C LYS A 88 -21.54 -9.00 6.26
N LEU A 89 -21.15 -9.35 5.03
CA LEU A 89 -19.75 -9.23 4.60
C LEU A 89 -19.31 -7.77 4.47
N VAL A 90 -20.20 -6.87 4.03
CA VAL A 90 -19.93 -5.43 4.00
C VAL A 90 -19.77 -4.89 5.42
N ASP A 91 -20.66 -5.25 6.33
CA ASP A 91 -20.61 -4.79 7.73
C ASP A 91 -19.33 -5.28 8.44
N LEU A 92 -18.98 -6.56 8.28
CA LEU A 92 -17.78 -7.13 8.88
C LEU A 92 -16.50 -6.49 8.32
N ARG A 93 -16.46 -6.18 7.02
CA ARG A 93 -15.35 -5.42 6.44
C ARG A 93 -15.28 -4.00 7.02
N GLY A 94 -16.42 -3.33 7.17
CA GLY A 94 -16.48 -2.03 7.83
C GLY A 94 -16.00 -2.08 9.28
N ASN A 95 -16.26 -3.16 10.01
CA ASN A 95 -15.77 -3.34 11.38
C ASN A 95 -14.25 -3.50 11.43
N VAL A 96 -13.65 -4.23 10.47
CA VAL A 96 -12.19 -4.32 10.33
C VAL A 96 -11.61 -2.93 10.07
N GLU A 97 -12.15 -2.19 9.11
CA GLU A 97 -11.69 -0.86 8.74
C GLU A 97 -11.79 0.14 9.91
N LYS A 98 -12.92 0.15 10.63
CA LYS A 98 -13.09 0.97 11.84
C LYS A 98 -12.06 0.63 12.92
N ALA A 99 -11.78 -0.66 13.14
CA ALA A 99 -10.80 -1.09 14.12
C ALA A 99 -9.36 -0.69 13.71
N GLU A 100 -9.05 -0.75 12.42
CA GLU A 100 -7.76 -0.32 11.88
C GLU A 100 -7.57 1.20 11.98
N ILE A 101 -8.59 1.99 11.62
CA ILE A 101 -8.56 3.46 11.76
C ILE A 101 -8.36 3.89 13.21
N ALA A 102 -9.01 3.21 14.16
CA ALA A 102 -8.88 3.50 15.59
C ALA A 102 -7.46 3.26 16.15
N MET A 103 -6.59 2.54 15.42
CA MET A 103 -5.17 2.38 15.79
C MET A 103 -4.36 3.66 15.60
N GLU A 104 -4.67 4.44 14.56
CA GLU A 104 -3.88 5.61 14.15
C GLU A 104 -3.62 6.62 15.27
N PRO A 105 -4.63 7.11 16.03
CA PRO A 105 -4.39 8.06 17.11
C PRO A 105 -3.64 7.44 18.30
N LEU A 106 -3.78 6.14 18.56
CA LEU A 106 -3.10 5.47 19.68
C LEU A 106 -1.59 5.41 19.46
N VAL A 107 -1.16 5.18 18.22
CA VAL A 107 0.26 5.10 17.84
C VAL A 107 0.87 6.49 17.65
N LYS A 108 0.06 7.48 17.22
CA LYS A 108 0.52 8.87 17.01
C LYS A 108 0.64 9.72 18.29
N ALA A 109 0.15 9.24 19.42
CA ALA A 109 0.21 9.98 20.67
C ALA A 109 1.67 10.28 21.08
N ASP A 110 1.92 11.46 21.69
CA ASP A 110 3.26 11.86 22.16
C ASP A 110 3.85 10.85 23.17
N GLN A 111 2.99 10.21 23.95
CA GLN A 111 3.31 9.11 24.86
C GLN A 111 2.31 7.97 24.64
N PRO A 112 2.58 7.03 23.72
CA PRO A 112 1.67 5.91 23.46
C PRO A 112 1.46 5.05 24.70
N ASN A 113 0.19 4.74 25.00
CA ASN A 113 -0.15 3.77 26.03
C ASN A 113 -0.07 2.36 25.44
N GLU A 114 0.96 1.60 25.84
CA GLU A 114 1.20 0.23 25.36
C GLU A 114 -0.02 -0.68 25.54
N GLN A 115 -0.68 -0.65 26.70
CA GLN A 115 -1.84 -1.49 26.97
C GLN A 115 -3.02 -1.16 26.03
N ALA A 116 -3.22 0.12 25.73
CA ALA A 116 -4.26 0.56 24.81
C ALA A 116 -3.97 0.11 23.37
N VAL A 117 -2.70 0.18 22.94
CA VAL A 117 -2.26 -0.30 21.63
C VAL A 117 -2.47 -1.82 21.51
N LEU A 118 -2.00 -2.60 22.49
CA LEU A 118 -2.17 -4.05 22.50
C LEU A 118 -3.66 -4.45 22.46
N ALA A 119 -4.50 -3.81 23.28
CA ALA A 119 -5.94 -4.05 23.25
C ALA A 119 -6.59 -3.69 21.90
N GLN A 120 -6.07 -2.67 21.20
CA GLN A 120 -6.56 -2.33 19.87
C GLN A 120 -6.10 -3.33 18.80
N ILE A 121 -4.90 -3.91 18.93
CA ILE A 121 -4.43 -5.01 18.07
C ILE A 121 -5.36 -6.20 18.20
N ASP A 122 -5.75 -6.58 19.43
CA ASP A 122 -6.67 -7.69 19.67
C ASP A 122 -8.03 -7.46 19.01
N LYS A 123 -8.56 -6.23 19.07
CA LYS A 123 -9.82 -5.86 18.38
C LYS A 123 -9.71 -6.01 16.86
N VAL A 124 -8.59 -5.57 16.27
CA VAL A 124 -8.33 -5.74 14.83
C VAL A 124 -8.27 -7.22 14.48
N ALA A 125 -7.54 -8.02 15.26
CA ALA A 125 -7.41 -9.46 15.05
C ALA A 125 -8.78 -10.16 15.14
N GLN A 126 -9.60 -9.82 16.13
CA GLN A 126 -10.94 -10.37 16.31
C GLN A 126 -11.88 -9.99 15.15
N ALA A 127 -11.88 -8.72 14.72
CA ALA A 127 -12.69 -8.27 13.60
C ALA A 127 -12.32 -9.01 12.30
N ARG A 128 -11.02 -9.19 12.04
CA ARG A 128 -10.52 -9.97 10.90
C ARG A 128 -10.94 -11.44 10.99
N ALA A 129 -10.85 -12.04 12.18
CA ALA A 129 -11.28 -13.42 12.39
C ALA A 129 -12.79 -13.61 12.10
N GLU A 130 -13.64 -12.68 12.52
CA GLU A 130 -15.08 -12.75 12.23
C GLU A 130 -15.39 -12.57 10.74
N LEU A 131 -14.71 -11.64 10.06
CA LEU A 131 -14.81 -11.50 8.60
C LEU A 131 -14.38 -12.79 7.89
N GLU A 132 -13.27 -13.39 8.28
CA GLU A 132 -12.78 -14.64 7.67
C GLU A 132 -13.72 -15.83 7.94
N LYS A 133 -14.29 -15.95 9.13
CA LYS A 133 -15.33 -16.96 9.41
C LYS A 133 -16.54 -16.79 8.50
N ALA A 134 -16.99 -15.56 8.26
CA ALA A 134 -18.11 -15.29 7.36
C ALA A 134 -17.76 -15.61 5.91
N ASN A 135 -16.57 -15.21 5.45
CA ASN A 135 -16.03 -15.57 4.14
C ASN A 135 -15.98 -17.10 3.94
N ALA A 136 -15.50 -17.86 4.94
CA ALA A 136 -15.45 -19.31 4.87
C ALA A 136 -16.84 -19.93 4.69
N ARG A 137 -17.82 -19.52 5.51
CA ARG A 137 -19.20 -20.02 5.43
C ARG A 137 -19.80 -19.78 4.05
N PHE A 138 -19.67 -18.55 3.54
CA PHE A 138 -20.12 -18.21 2.19
C PHE A 138 -19.44 -19.10 1.12
N LEU A 139 -18.12 -19.31 1.19
CA LEU A 139 -17.40 -20.17 0.24
C LEU A 139 -17.80 -21.65 0.32
N PHE A 140 -18.09 -22.16 1.53
CA PHE A 140 -18.58 -23.53 1.71
C PHE A 140 -19.95 -23.71 1.04
N GLU A 141 -20.85 -22.74 1.18
CA GLU A 141 -22.16 -22.77 0.54
C GLU A 141 -22.05 -22.71 -1.00
N LEU A 142 -21.16 -21.87 -1.54
CA LEU A 142 -20.89 -21.86 -2.98
C LEU A 142 -20.33 -23.19 -3.49
N ARG A 143 -19.33 -23.76 -2.78
CA ARG A 143 -18.73 -25.05 -3.14
C ARG A 143 -19.80 -26.15 -3.19
N ALA A 144 -20.75 -26.14 -2.25
CA ALA A 144 -21.81 -27.14 -2.20
C ALA A 144 -22.74 -27.14 -3.42
N LYS A 145 -22.68 -26.10 -4.28
CA LYS A 145 -23.43 -26.05 -5.55
C LYS A 145 -22.66 -26.62 -6.74
N LEU A 146 -21.40 -27.01 -6.55
CA LEU A 146 -20.54 -27.56 -7.59
C LEU A 146 -20.38 -29.07 -7.41
N THR A 147 -20.21 -29.78 -8.52
CA THR A 147 -19.78 -31.18 -8.47
C THR A 147 -18.31 -31.27 -8.03
N PRO A 148 -17.84 -32.44 -7.54
CA PRO A 148 -16.42 -32.64 -7.22
C PRO A 148 -15.48 -32.30 -8.39
N ASP A 149 -15.86 -32.67 -9.62
CA ASP A 149 -15.08 -32.40 -10.83
C ASP A 149 -15.05 -30.91 -11.18
N GLN A 150 -16.19 -30.22 -11.09
CA GLN A 150 -16.25 -28.76 -11.28
C GLN A 150 -15.37 -28.05 -10.25
N TRP A 151 -15.39 -28.51 -8.99
CA TRP A 151 -14.53 -27.94 -7.96
C TRP A 151 -13.04 -28.13 -8.25
N LYS A 152 -12.64 -29.33 -8.71
CA LYS A 152 -11.25 -29.58 -9.10
C LYS A 152 -10.79 -28.60 -10.18
N GLN A 153 -11.62 -28.35 -11.18
CA GLN A 153 -11.33 -27.37 -12.24
C GLN A 153 -11.25 -25.92 -11.71
N VAL A 154 -12.06 -25.56 -10.70
CA VAL A 154 -11.95 -24.26 -10.01
C VAL A 154 -10.60 -24.12 -9.31
N GLN A 155 -10.10 -25.18 -8.65
CA GLN A 155 -8.81 -25.17 -7.98
C GLN A 155 -7.65 -24.96 -8.97
N GLU A 156 -7.67 -25.71 -10.07
CA GLU A 156 -6.66 -25.58 -11.14
C GLU A 156 -6.66 -24.15 -11.73
N PHE A 157 -7.84 -23.57 -11.96
CA PHE A 157 -7.94 -22.20 -12.46
C PHE A 157 -7.33 -21.16 -11.49
N ARG A 158 -7.53 -21.34 -10.18
CA ARG A 158 -6.95 -20.46 -9.15
C ARG A 158 -5.43 -20.56 -9.12
N GLN A 159 -4.89 -21.78 -9.10
CA GLN A 159 -3.44 -22.02 -9.10
C GLN A 159 -2.76 -21.40 -10.33
N ASN A 160 -3.35 -21.57 -11.52
CA ASN A 160 -2.82 -20.96 -12.74
C ASN A 160 -2.86 -19.42 -12.71
N ARG A 161 -3.89 -18.83 -12.10
CA ARG A 161 -4.00 -17.37 -11.97
C ARG A 161 -3.06 -16.79 -10.93
N GLU A 162 -2.80 -17.52 -9.85
CA GLU A 162 -1.82 -17.14 -8.82
C GLU A 162 -0.40 -17.21 -9.36
N GLY A 163 -0.02 -18.32 -10.02
CA GLY A 163 1.30 -18.44 -10.66
C GLY A 163 1.58 -17.36 -11.72
N MET A 164 0.56 -16.93 -12.47
CA MET A 164 0.69 -15.80 -13.41
C MET A 164 0.88 -14.45 -12.71
N ARG A 165 0.22 -14.22 -11.56
CA ARG A 165 0.36 -12.97 -10.80
C ARG A 165 1.74 -12.85 -10.15
N ASP A 166 2.28 -13.95 -9.65
CA ASP A 166 3.61 -13.97 -9.04
C ASP A 166 4.71 -13.67 -10.07
N MET A 167 4.55 -14.14 -11.31
CA MET A 167 5.47 -13.78 -12.40
C MET A 167 5.42 -12.30 -12.80
N HIS A 168 4.24 -11.66 -12.79
CA HIS A 168 4.14 -10.23 -13.12
C HIS A 168 4.68 -9.35 -11.98
N ARG A 169 4.47 -9.75 -10.72
CA ARG A 169 5.00 -9.02 -9.55
C ARG A 169 6.52 -9.13 -9.41
N GLY A 170 7.12 -10.21 -9.92
CA GLY A 170 8.58 -10.39 -9.99
C GLY A 170 9.25 -9.72 -11.20
N GLY A 171 8.49 -9.31 -12.23
CA GLY A 171 9.01 -8.75 -13.48
C GLY A 171 9.19 -7.22 -13.48
N GLU A 172 8.43 -6.49 -12.67
CA GLU A 172 8.44 -5.02 -12.63
C GLU A 172 9.40 -4.43 -11.57
N GLY A 173 10.14 -5.28 -10.84
CA GLY A 173 11.16 -4.86 -9.87
C GLY A 173 12.59 -4.77 -10.41
N ARG A 174 12.82 -5.05 -11.70
CA ARG A 174 14.18 -5.16 -12.28
C ARG A 174 14.47 -4.31 -13.51
N ARG A 175 13.59 -3.34 -13.84
CA ARG A 175 13.86 -2.28 -14.82
C ARG A 175 13.81 -0.93 -14.12
N GLY A 176 14.79 -0.67 -13.27
CA GLY A 176 14.85 0.58 -12.52
C GLY A 176 16.01 0.70 -11.55
N MET A 177 17.16 0.07 -11.80
CA MET A 177 18.45 0.47 -11.23
C MET A 177 19.55 -0.31 -11.95
N GLY A 178 20.33 0.35 -12.81
CA GLY A 178 21.40 -0.32 -13.56
C GLY A 178 21.87 0.41 -14.81
N SER A 179 21.89 1.75 -14.80
CA SER A 179 22.76 2.50 -15.71
C SER A 179 24.11 2.64 -15.04
N ASP A 180 25.01 1.68 -15.25
CA ASP A 180 26.47 1.89 -15.27
C ASP A 180 27.20 0.56 -15.50
N HIS A 181 27.11 0.00 -16.71
CA HIS A 181 28.14 -0.88 -17.24
C HIS A 181 28.50 -0.33 -18.63
N GLY A 182 29.71 0.23 -18.72
CA GLY A 182 30.22 1.00 -19.84
C GLY A 182 30.05 0.30 -21.19
N ALA A 183 29.26 0.94 -22.06
CA ALA A 183 29.49 0.88 -23.49
C ALA A 183 30.43 2.04 -23.86
N PRO A 184 31.45 1.84 -24.71
CA PRO A 184 32.27 2.96 -25.18
C PRO A 184 31.38 3.95 -25.93
N ALA A 185 31.49 5.23 -25.57
CA ALA A 185 30.75 6.31 -26.21
C ALA A 185 31.05 6.34 -27.73
N PRO A 186 30.04 6.60 -28.59
CA PRO A 186 30.30 6.85 -30.01
C PRO A 186 31.21 8.09 -30.15
N PRO A 187 32.11 8.13 -31.15
CA PRO A 187 33.02 9.25 -31.34
C PRO A 187 32.24 10.55 -31.60
N PRO A 188 32.74 11.70 -31.11
CA PRO A 188 32.09 12.99 -31.35
C PRO A 188 32.07 13.31 -32.86
N PRO A 189 31.04 14.02 -33.35
CA PRO A 189 30.98 14.44 -34.74
C PRO A 189 32.16 15.39 -35.06
N PRO A 190 32.67 15.39 -36.30
CA PRO A 190 33.78 16.26 -36.68
C PRO A 190 33.37 17.73 -36.49
N GLY A 191 34.13 18.44 -35.67
CA GLY A 191 33.98 19.89 -35.48
C GLY A 191 34.24 20.64 -36.79
N PRO A 192 33.73 21.87 -36.92
CA PRO A 192 33.93 22.68 -38.13
C PRO A 192 35.43 22.95 -38.30
N GLN A 193 35.98 22.44 -39.41
CA GLN A 193 37.33 22.75 -39.84
C GLN A 193 37.45 24.27 -40.03
N GLY A 194 38.46 24.86 -39.39
CA GLY A 194 38.75 26.28 -39.52
C GLY A 194 39.10 26.65 -40.96
N MET A 195 38.50 27.74 -41.44
CA MET A 195 39.18 28.64 -42.36
C MET A 195 39.93 29.64 -41.49
N LEU A 196 41.25 29.46 -41.41
CA LEU A 196 42.18 30.51 -41.05
C LEU A 196 42.58 31.23 -42.35
N ASP A 197 42.85 32.52 -42.18
CA ASP A 197 43.72 33.37 -43.00
C ASP A 197 43.15 33.93 -44.30
N ASP A 198 42.87 35.24 -44.31
CA ASP A 198 43.87 36.19 -44.82
C ASP A 198 43.52 37.63 -44.38
N GLY A 199 44.55 38.42 -44.12
CA GLY A 199 44.54 39.72 -43.45
C GLY A 199 43.97 40.93 -44.21
N PRO A 200 44.21 42.16 -43.71
CA PRO A 200 43.43 43.35 -43.99
C PRO A 200 43.99 44.18 -45.16
N ASP A 201 43.15 44.93 -45.88
CA ASP A 201 43.31 46.38 -45.99
C ASP A 201 42.15 47.10 -46.72
N GLU A 202 41.96 48.35 -46.27
CA GLU A 202 41.52 49.54 -47.01
C GLU A 202 40.07 49.80 -47.46
N ASN A 203 39.65 51.03 -47.09
CA ASN A 203 38.73 51.96 -47.75
C ASN A 203 37.20 51.92 -47.48
N ILE A 204 36.83 52.67 -46.44
CA ILE A 204 35.76 53.71 -46.39
C ILE A 204 35.65 54.49 -47.75
N PRO A 205 34.53 55.12 -48.21
CA PRO A 205 33.37 55.67 -47.46
C PRO A 205 31.95 55.56 -48.09
N ALA A 206 31.01 56.13 -47.31
CA ALA A 206 29.91 57.02 -47.72
C ALA A 206 28.50 56.42 -47.87
N ALA A 207 27.72 56.69 -46.83
CA ALA A 207 26.44 57.41 -46.84
C ALA A 207 25.51 57.25 -48.05
N THR A 208 24.25 56.89 -47.78
CA THR A 208 23.14 57.85 -47.89
C THR A 208 21.92 57.34 -47.12
N VAL A 209 21.37 58.28 -46.36
CA VAL A 209 20.13 58.24 -45.58
C VAL A 209 18.97 58.71 -46.46
N ASN A 210 17.75 58.34 -46.06
CA ASN A 210 16.41 58.78 -46.53
C ASN A 210 15.79 57.92 -47.64
N GLN A 211 14.50 57.58 -47.57
CA GLN A 211 13.37 58.23 -46.89
C GLN A 211 12.27 57.20 -46.63
#